data_AF-A0A9P8KSD0-F1
#
_entry.id   AF-A0A9P8KSD0-F1
#
_cell.length_a   1.000
_cell.length_b   1.000
_cell.length_c   1.000
_cell.angle_alpha   90.00
_cell.angle_beta   90.00
_cell.angle_gamma   90.00
#
_symmetry.space_group_name_H-M   'P 1'
#
loop_
_entity.id
_entity.type
_entity.pdbx_description
1 polymer ?
#
loop_
_entity_poly.entity_id
_entity_poly.type
_entity_poly.pdbx_seq_one_letter_code
_entity_poly.pdbx_strand_id
1 'polypeptide(L)'
;MRVAIIGGGPSGIVQLKVLTEAHRRFSIPHLELRLFESHNRLGGIFSHHSYEDAELVSSKYLTAFSDFRPRRDDPDFFSSDRYLEYLDKYATHFELWPYINLNTWVKSIRRGDSSEHVVIYRTASGEEVEWECDAIAICSGVHAIPNVPNLPGIEHVPVFMHSADFKSRKQFGKGKTVMVIGSGETGADICHLAVTGDTDRVILCHRDGWLGAPKRVPGQKFLPWLFGSEPYDYPQLPLDVSQVTLFDSMYVHPIVRDSMIVWNFYHFVGISAGGWLCGDSIYGIDQFVGQIYSERFHASRVFFNKAWQRISNHVSAPWRPTKWPLTSRIRRFFFNTDIPSVSRIIEVAPNPSHISEDGVAHFPLNGRPESERINETVVKPDVVIFATGYLPAFPYLNTPENTGRKPYPVAFGADVRQI
;
A
#
# COMPACT_ATOMS: atom_id res chain seq x y z
N MET A 1 24.87 -5.91 26.39
CA MET A 1 23.93 -6.66 25.53
C MET A 1 24.12 -6.20 24.09
N ARG A 2 24.27 -7.14 23.17
CA ARG A 2 24.44 -6.94 21.72
C ARG A 2 23.10 -7.16 21.01
N VAL A 3 22.68 -6.23 20.18
CA VAL A 3 21.37 -6.29 19.49
C VAL A 3 21.53 -6.12 17.99
N ALA A 4 21.08 -7.11 17.22
CA ALA A 4 20.98 -7.03 15.76
C ALA A 4 19.66 -6.37 15.36
N ILE A 5 19.70 -5.47 14.39
CA ILE A 5 18.51 -4.89 13.76
C ILE A 5 18.56 -5.22 12.28
N ILE A 6 17.57 -5.95 11.77
CA ILE A 6 17.58 -6.47 10.40
C ILE A 6 16.68 -5.59 9.52
N GLY A 7 17.27 -4.75 8.67
CA GLY A 7 16.57 -3.85 7.74
C GLY A 7 16.64 -2.37 8.13
N GLY A 8 17.01 -1.51 7.18
CA GLY A 8 17.13 -0.04 7.28
C GLY A 8 15.92 0.71 6.73
N GLY A 9 14.74 0.11 6.77
CA GLY A 9 13.47 0.80 6.53
C GLY A 9 13.00 1.63 7.74
N PRO A 10 11.84 2.30 7.65
CA PRO A 10 11.28 3.12 8.73
C PRO A 10 11.23 2.42 10.09
N SER A 11 10.82 1.14 10.12
CA SER A 11 10.77 0.35 11.36
C SER A 11 12.16 0.16 11.99
N GLY A 12 13.18 -0.13 11.19
CA GLY A 12 14.53 -0.38 11.68
C GLY A 12 15.21 0.86 12.22
N ILE A 13 15.06 2.01 11.55
CA ILE A 13 15.67 3.26 12.01
C ILE A 13 15.01 3.78 13.29
N VAL A 14 13.69 3.62 13.46
CA VAL A 14 13.00 3.95 14.71
C VAL A 14 13.44 3.00 15.83
N GLN A 15 13.51 1.70 15.55
CA GLN A 15 13.98 0.72 16.53
C GLN A 15 15.43 1.01 16.98
N LEU A 16 16.31 1.35 16.04
CA LEU A 16 17.68 1.73 16.32
C LEU A 16 17.75 2.97 17.21
N LYS A 17 16.98 4.01 16.89
CA LYS A 17 16.87 5.23 17.69
C LYS A 17 16.42 4.94 19.12
N VAL A 18 15.35 4.16 19.28
CA VAL A 18 14.80 3.78 20.59
C VAL A 18 15.83 3.01 21.42
N LEU A 19 16.55 2.06 20.82
CA LEU A 19 17.57 1.27 21.52
C LEU A 19 18.80 2.10 21.88
N THR A 20 19.20 3.04 21.01
CA THR A 20 20.32 3.95 21.28
C THR A 20 20.03 4.82 22.51
N GLU A 21 18.79 5.28 22.66
CA GLU A 21 18.33 6.09 23.80
C GLU A 21 17.89 5.28 25.02
N ALA A 22 17.87 3.95 24.95
CA ALA A 22 17.27 3.11 26.00
C ALA A 22 17.92 3.33 27.39
N HIS A 23 19.24 3.50 27.42
CA HIS A 23 20.01 3.81 28.65
C HIS A 23 19.61 5.14 29.32
N ARG A 24 18.97 6.07 28.59
CA ARG A 24 18.47 7.34 29.14
C ARG A 24 17.12 7.19 29.84
N ARG A 25 16.36 6.14 29.50
CA ARG A 25 15.00 5.90 30.01
C ARG A 25 14.95 4.77 31.03
N PHE A 26 15.86 3.81 30.89
CA PHE A 26 15.96 2.64 31.74
C PHE A 26 17.35 2.60 32.36
N SER A 27 17.45 2.13 33.61
CA SER A 27 18.72 1.96 34.33
C SER A 27 19.52 0.76 33.80
N ILE A 28 19.91 0.83 32.52
CA ILE A 28 20.67 -0.19 31.80
C ILE A 28 21.92 0.45 31.17
N PRO A 29 23.02 -0.30 30.99
CA PRO A 29 24.19 0.19 30.27
C PRO A 29 23.88 0.41 28.78
N HIS A 30 24.81 1.08 28.08
CA HIS A 30 24.76 1.20 26.63
C HIS A 30 24.69 -0.18 25.96
N LEU A 31 23.86 -0.25 24.91
CA LEU A 31 23.73 -1.43 24.08
C LEU A 31 24.75 -1.35 22.93
N GLU A 32 25.33 -2.48 22.58
CA GLU A 32 26.10 -2.60 21.34
C GLU A 32 25.10 -2.91 20.22
N LEU A 33 24.90 -1.96 19.31
CA LEU A 33 23.86 -2.01 18.28
C LEU A 33 24.49 -2.17 16.91
N ARG A 34 23.86 -2.99 16.06
CA ARG A 34 24.21 -3.09 14.65
C ARG A 34 22.95 -3.24 13.79
N LEU A 35 22.74 -2.30 12.90
CA LEU A 35 21.69 -2.37 11.88
C LEU A 35 22.28 -2.88 10.57
N PHE A 36 21.68 -3.91 10.01
CA PHE A 36 22.07 -4.54 8.76
C PHE A 36 21.06 -4.16 7.66
N GLU A 37 21.47 -3.34 6.69
CA GLU A 37 20.66 -2.97 5.52
C GLU A 37 21.28 -3.56 4.27
N SER A 38 20.50 -4.32 3.49
CA SER A 38 21.01 -5.05 2.34
C SER A 38 21.41 -4.13 1.17
N HIS A 39 20.84 -2.92 1.09
CA HIS A 39 21.09 -1.98 0.03
C HIS A 39 22.03 -0.84 0.42
N ASN A 40 22.38 -0.01 -0.55
CA ASN A 40 23.32 1.10 -0.40
C ASN A 40 22.70 2.36 0.22
N ARG A 41 21.45 2.32 0.70
CA ARG A 41 20.76 3.44 1.33
C ARG A 41 19.61 2.98 2.22
N LEU A 42 19.14 3.89 3.08
CA LEU A 42 17.95 3.67 3.92
C LEU A 42 16.65 3.76 3.10
N GLY A 43 15.58 3.23 3.69
CA GLY A 43 14.21 3.42 3.20
C GLY A 43 13.47 2.15 2.78
N GLY A 44 14.17 1.03 2.59
CA GLY A 44 13.56 -0.24 2.24
C GLY A 44 12.70 -0.15 0.97
N ILE A 45 11.43 -0.58 1.03
CA ILE A 45 10.54 -0.61 -0.13
C ILE A 45 10.32 0.77 -0.78
N PHE A 46 10.40 1.85 0.00
CA PHE A 46 10.23 3.21 -0.49
C PHE A 46 11.40 3.69 -1.36
N SER A 47 12.52 2.97 -1.30
CA SER A 47 13.69 3.15 -2.17
C SER A 47 13.63 2.19 -3.36
N HIS A 48 13.43 0.89 -3.11
CA HIS A 48 13.68 -0.14 -4.13
C HIS A 48 12.45 -0.54 -4.96
N HIS A 49 11.25 -0.35 -4.45
CA HIS A 49 9.99 -0.67 -5.16
C HIS A 49 9.19 0.58 -5.55
N SER A 50 9.85 1.75 -5.55
CA SER A 50 9.26 2.98 -6.08
C SER A 50 9.21 2.97 -7.61
N TYR A 51 8.30 3.77 -8.15
CA TYR A 51 8.03 3.98 -9.56
C TYR A 51 7.73 5.46 -9.83
N GLU A 52 7.72 5.84 -11.11
CA GLU A 52 7.38 7.18 -11.59
C GLU A 52 6.09 7.71 -10.94
N ASP A 53 6.13 8.95 -10.45
CA ASP A 53 5.03 9.63 -9.73
C ASP A 53 4.51 8.90 -8.47
N ALA A 54 5.29 7.97 -7.91
CA ALA A 54 4.96 7.32 -6.65
C ALA A 54 4.95 8.35 -5.50
N GLU A 55 3.85 8.34 -4.78
CA GLU A 55 3.65 9.14 -3.58
C GLU A 55 3.02 8.27 -2.49
N LEU A 56 3.20 8.67 -1.24
CA LEU A 56 2.56 8.02 -0.12
C LEU A 56 1.04 8.22 -0.16
N VAL A 57 0.31 7.22 0.36
CA VAL A 57 -1.16 7.28 0.48
C VAL A 57 -1.62 7.82 1.83
N SER A 58 -0.72 7.87 2.81
CA SER A 58 -0.89 8.53 4.10
C SER A 58 -0.25 9.90 4.08
N SER A 59 -0.89 10.86 4.73
CA SER A 59 -0.37 12.22 4.82
C SER A 59 0.84 12.32 5.74
N LYS A 60 1.57 13.42 5.66
CA LYS A 60 2.72 13.77 6.48
C LYS A 60 2.37 13.85 7.96
N TYR A 61 1.10 14.12 8.29
CA TYR A 61 0.61 14.18 9.66
C TYR A 61 0.52 12.80 10.31
N LEU A 62 0.21 11.77 9.51
CA LEU A 62 0.14 10.38 9.98
C LEU A 62 1.47 9.63 9.82
N THR A 63 2.22 9.96 8.77
CA THR A 63 3.44 9.20 8.39
C THR A 63 4.67 9.64 9.17
N ALA A 64 4.75 10.91 9.59
CA ALA A 64 5.92 11.41 10.28
C ALA A 64 6.12 10.74 11.65
N PHE A 65 7.37 10.49 12.00
CA PHE A 65 7.74 10.04 13.34
C PHE A 65 7.38 11.11 14.38
N SER A 66 6.98 10.65 15.57
CA SER A 66 6.39 11.47 16.63
C SER A 66 7.30 12.59 17.13
N ASP A 67 8.61 12.39 17.04
CA ASP A 67 9.66 13.29 17.51
C ASP A 67 10.48 13.94 16.39
N PHE A 68 10.03 13.82 15.13
CA PHE A 68 10.72 14.45 14.00
C PHE A 68 9.74 14.95 12.94
N ARG A 69 9.49 16.27 12.96
CA ARG A 69 8.47 16.88 12.11
C ARG A 69 8.96 17.12 10.67
N PRO A 70 8.08 16.94 9.66
CA PRO A 70 8.31 17.39 8.30
C PRO A 70 8.50 18.90 8.20
N ARG A 71 8.92 19.39 7.03
CA ARG A 71 8.94 20.83 6.76
C ARG A 71 7.52 21.35 6.65
N ARG A 72 7.37 22.63 6.97
CA ARG A 72 6.07 23.31 6.92
C ARG A 72 5.49 23.28 5.50
N ASP A 73 6.33 23.52 4.51
CA ASP A 73 6.03 23.62 3.08
C ASP A 73 6.05 22.27 2.33
N ASP A 74 6.35 21.15 3.01
CA ASP A 74 6.26 19.84 2.37
C ASP A 74 4.82 19.57 1.89
N PRO A 75 4.63 18.90 0.74
CA PRO A 75 3.30 18.44 0.32
C PRO A 75 2.72 17.50 1.38
N ASP A 76 1.39 17.46 1.49
CA ASP A 76 0.74 16.58 2.48
C ASP A 76 1.07 15.11 2.22
N PHE A 77 1.25 14.69 0.97
CA PHE A 77 1.67 13.33 0.61
C PHE A 77 3.07 13.41 0.04
N PHE A 78 4.03 12.72 0.67
CA PHE A 78 5.40 12.74 0.18
C PHE A 78 5.53 11.94 -1.11
N SER A 79 6.32 12.45 -2.06
CA SER A 79 6.92 11.60 -3.07
C SER A 79 7.86 10.60 -2.41
N SER A 80 8.17 9.50 -3.10
CA SER A 80 9.17 8.54 -2.60
C SER A 80 10.50 9.23 -2.26
N ASP A 81 11.02 10.07 -3.16
CA ASP A 81 12.30 10.78 -2.94
C ASP A 81 12.27 11.69 -1.71
N ARG A 82 11.17 12.45 -1.51
CA ARG A 82 11.05 13.33 -0.35
C ARG A 82 10.98 12.53 0.95
N TYR A 83 10.32 11.37 0.93
CA TYR A 83 10.28 10.50 2.10
C TYR A 83 11.64 9.90 2.41
N LEU A 84 12.41 9.45 1.41
CA LEU A 84 13.79 8.98 1.62
C LEU A 84 14.66 10.08 2.23
N GLU A 85 14.56 11.31 1.73
CA GLU A 85 15.27 12.45 2.32
C GLU A 85 14.82 12.72 3.77
N TYR A 86 13.54 12.53 4.10
CA TYR A 86 13.06 12.62 5.48
C TYR A 86 13.70 11.56 6.38
N LEU A 87 13.82 10.31 5.93
CA LEU A 87 14.44 9.21 6.68
C LEU A 87 15.95 9.43 6.88
N ASP A 88 16.66 9.91 5.84
CA ASP A 88 18.08 10.25 5.95
C ASP A 88 18.31 11.41 6.94
N LYS A 89 17.44 12.42 6.91
CA LYS A 89 17.48 13.54 7.88
C LYS A 89 17.17 13.07 9.31
N TYR A 90 16.24 12.13 9.49
CA TYR A 90 15.99 11.51 10.79
C TYR A 90 17.23 10.79 11.33
N ALA A 91 17.82 9.90 10.52
CA ALA A 91 19.02 9.17 10.90
C ALA A 91 20.20 10.09 11.23
N THR A 92 20.33 11.19 10.49
CA THR A 92 21.36 12.21 10.74
C THR A 92 21.09 13.00 12.02
N HIS A 93 19.85 13.45 12.23
CA HIS A 93 19.46 14.25 13.40
C HIS A 93 19.68 13.51 14.73
N PHE A 94 19.40 12.20 14.75
CA PHE A 94 19.60 11.35 15.92
C PHE A 94 20.94 10.61 15.93
N GLU A 95 21.89 10.98 15.07
CA GLU A 95 23.26 10.43 15.02
C GLU A 95 23.30 8.90 14.90
N LEU A 96 22.43 8.31 14.08
CA LEU A 96 22.25 6.86 13.98
C LEU A 96 23.25 6.17 13.03
N TRP A 97 23.86 6.92 12.11
CA TRP A 97 24.77 6.39 11.09
C TRP A 97 25.91 5.50 11.59
N PRO A 98 26.55 5.75 12.75
CA PRO A 98 27.60 4.88 13.28
C PRO A 98 27.17 3.42 13.52
N TYR A 99 25.86 3.18 13.68
CA TYR A 99 25.30 1.85 13.93
C TYR A 99 24.74 1.19 12.66
N ILE A 100 24.74 1.88 11.52
CA ILE A 100 24.09 1.46 10.27
C ILE A 100 25.13 0.89 9.30
N ASN A 101 24.99 -0.39 8.97
CA ASN A 101 25.79 -1.08 7.98
C ASN A 101 24.98 -1.28 6.70
N LEU A 102 25.22 -0.42 5.71
CA LEU A 102 24.65 -0.52 4.37
C LEU A 102 25.36 -1.62 3.56
N ASN A 103 24.77 -2.05 2.45
CA ASN A 103 25.29 -3.11 1.57
C ASN A 103 25.62 -4.39 2.35
N THR A 104 24.83 -4.70 3.37
CA THR A 104 25.09 -5.77 4.32
C THR A 104 23.89 -6.72 4.34
N TRP A 105 23.94 -7.76 3.51
CA TRP A 105 22.83 -8.68 3.31
C TRP A 105 22.85 -9.81 4.34
N VAL A 106 21.82 -9.89 5.17
CA VAL A 106 21.66 -10.98 6.15
C VAL A 106 21.14 -12.22 5.43
N LYS A 107 21.97 -13.26 5.40
CA LYS A 107 21.69 -14.53 4.72
C LYS A 107 20.95 -15.51 5.64
N SER A 108 21.40 -15.61 6.89
CA SER A 108 20.83 -16.54 7.87
C SER A 108 20.96 -15.98 9.27
N ILE A 109 20.00 -16.36 10.12
CA ILE A 109 20.02 -16.13 11.55
C ILE A 109 19.80 -17.49 12.21
N ARG A 110 20.75 -17.90 13.05
CA ARG A 110 20.68 -19.15 13.81
C ARG A 110 20.78 -18.92 15.30
N ARG A 111 20.37 -19.90 16.10
CA ARG A 111 20.67 -19.90 17.54
C ARG A 111 22.17 -20.07 17.76
N GLY A 112 22.74 -19.33 18.69
CA GLY A 112 24.14 -19.51 19.10
C GLY A 112 24.30 -20.69 20.06
N ASP A 113 25.56 -21.05 20.31
CA ASP A 113 25.94 -22.04 21.33
C ASP A 113 26.30 -21.35 22.66
N SER A 114 26.98 -20.20 22.58
CA SER A 114 27.34 -19.30 23.69
C SER A 114 26.49 -18.03 23.76
N SER A 115 26.07 -17.50 22.61
CA SER A 115 25.13 -16.39 22.48
C SER A 115 23.71 -16.89 22.20
N GLU A 116 22.70 -16.05 22.43
CA GLU A 116 21.31 -16.39 22.06
C GLU A 116 21.16 -16.56 20.54
N HIS A 117 21.91 -15.76 19.76
CA HIS A 117 21.79 -15.72 18.31
C HIS A 117 23.13 -15.49 17.61
N VAL A 118 23.22 -15.97 16.36
CA VAL A 118 24.31 -15.67 15.41
C VAL A 118 23.68 -15.18 14.11
N VAL A 119 24.07 -13.97 13.68
CA VAL A 119 23.68 -13.38 12.40
C VAL A 119 24.79 -13.65 11.40
N ILE A 120 24.46 -14.35 10.31
CA ILE A 120 25.36 -14.63 9.20
C ILE A 120 24.99 -13.67 8.06
N TYR A 121 25.92 -12.80 7.69
CA TYR A 121 25.68 -11.76 6.70
C TYR A 121 26.83 -11.64 5.71
N ARG A 122 26.53 -11.12 4.52
CA ARG A 122 27.49 -10.80 3.48
C ARG A 122 27.79 -9.30 3.49
N THR A 123 29.06 -8.94 3.55
CA THR A 123 29.54 -7.55 3.46
C THR A 123 29.53 -7.05 2.01
N ALA A 124 29.77 -5.75 1.82
CA ALA A 124 29.93 -5.15 0.49
C ALA A 124 31.09 -5.76 -0.33
N SER A 125 32.12 -6.32 0.32
CA SER A 125 33.24 -7.01 -0.34
C SER A 125 32.90 -8.45 -0.75
N GLY A 126 31.70 -8.95 -0.39
CA GLY A 126 31.28 -10.33 -0.65
C GLY A 126 31.70 -11.33 0.42
N GLU A 127 32.40 -10.89 1.47
CA GLU A 127 32.81 -11.74 2.59
C GLU A 127 31.60 -12.13 3.45
N GLU A 128 31.53 -13.41 3.83
CA GLU A 128 30.53 -13.92 4.76
C GLU A 128 31.07 -13.86 6.19
N VAL A 129 30.37 -13.13 7.06
CA VAL A 129 30.80 -12.83 8.43
C VAL A 129 29.71 -13.26 9.40
N GLU A 130 30.13 -13.80 10.54
CA GLU A 130 29.23 -14.10 11.66
C GLU A 130 29.31 -13.00 12.73
N TRP A 131 28.15 -12.64 13.28
CA TRP A 131 28.04 -11.73 14.41
C TRP A 131 27.11 -12.28 15.46
N GLU A 132 27.68 -12.65 16.60
CA GLU A 132 26.94 -13.12 17.77
C GLU A 132 26.17 -11.98 18.44
N CYS A 133 24.95 -12.22 18.88
CA CYS A 133 24.16 -11.25 19.62
C CYS A 133 23.20 -11.90 20.61
N ASP A 134 22.74 -11.07 21.56
CA ASP A 134 21.86 -11.50 22.65
C ASP A 134 20.38 -11.30 22.28
N ALA A 135 20.08 -10.39 21.35
CA ALA A 135 18.74 -10.12 20.89
C ALA A 135 18.71 -9.68 19.42
N ILE A 136 17.55 -9.87 18.78
CA ILE A 136 17.32 -9.51 17.39
C ILE A 136 16.00 -8.74 17.26
N ALA A 137 16.05 -7.62 16.56
CA ALA A 137 14.89 -6.91 16.06
C ALA A 137 14.72 -7.15 14.56
N ILE A 138 13.63 -7.81 14.16
CA ILE A 138 13.29 -8.06 12.77
C ILE A 138 12.53 -6.86 12.20
N CYS A 139 13.17 -6.13 11.29
CA CYS A 139 12.66 -4.90 10.69
C CYS A 139 12.70 -4.92 9.15
N SER A 140 12.78 -6.11 8.53
CA SER A 140 12.92 -6.26 7.07
C SER A 140 11.63 -6.00 6.30
N GLY A 141 10.52 -5.78 7.00
CA GLY A 141 9.19 -5.64 6.41
C GLY A 141 8.64 -6.95 5.83
N VAL A 142 7.41 -6.87 5.29
CA VAL A 142 6.67 -8.00 4.69
C VAL A 142 6.44 -7.82 3.18
N HIS A 143 7.03 -6.78 2.60
CA HIS A 143 6.83 -6.38 1.20
C HIS A 143 8.09 -6.55 0.35
N ALA A 144 8.86 -7.60 0.63
CA ALA A 144 10.13 -7.87 -0.05
C ALA A 144 10.04 -8.96 -1.12
N ILE A 145 9.21 -9.99 -0.92
CA ILE A 145 9.11 -11.13 -1.83
C ILE A 145 7.82 -11.00 -2.66
N PRO A 146 7.92 -10.72 -3.98
CA PRO A 146 6.77 -10.63 -4.87
C PRO A 146 5.86 -11.86 -4.78
N ASN A 147 4.55 -11.64 -4.66
CA ASN A 147 3.57 -12.71 -4.74
C ASN A 147 3.05 -12.80 -6.18
N VAL A 148 3.73 -13.55 -7.04
CA VAL A 148 3.32 -13.72 -8.44
C VAL A 148 2.44 -14.97 -8.56
N PRO A 149 1.12 -14.83 -8.78
CA PRO A 149 0.25 -15.99 -8.95
C PRO A 149 0.56 -16.71 -10.26
N ASN A 150 0.38 -18.03 -10.27
CA ASN A 150 0.42 -18.80 -11.50
C ASN A 150 -0.79 -18.42 -12.38
N LEU A 151 -0.52 -17.86 -13.55
CA LEU A 151 -1.51 -17.61 -14.60
C LEU A 151 -1.16 -18.50 -15.81
N PRO A 152 -1.93 -19.56 -16.09
CA PRO A 152 -1.63 -20.46 -17.20
C PRO A 152 -1.53 -19.72 -18.54
N GLY A 153 -0.49 -20.00 -19.31
CA GLY A 153 -0.24 -19.40 -20.63
C GLY A 153 0.35 -17.99 -20.62
N ILE A 154 0.78 -17.49 -19.45
CA ILE A 154 1.42 -16.16 -19.32
C ILE A 154 2.65 -15.98 -20.21
N GLU A 155 3.35 -17.07 -20.53
CA GLU A 155 4.48 -17.13 -21.45
C GLU A 155 4.16 -16.70 -22.90
N HIS A 156 2.88 -16.70 -23.28
CA HIS A 156 2.40 -16.20 -24.57
C HIS A 156 2.22 -14.67 -24.61
N VAL A 157 2.36 -14.00 -23.45
CA VAL A 157 2.38 -12.53 -23.37
C VAL A 157 3.80 -12.03 -23.63
N PRO A 158 4.01 -11.05 -24.53
CA PRO A 158 5.34 -10.55 -24.87
C PRO A 158 6.15 -10.05 -23.66
N VAL A 159 5.49 -9.33 -22.73
CA VAL A 159 6.13 -8.80 -21.52
C VAL A 159 5.21 -9.03 -20.33
N PHE A 160 5.74 -9.66 -19.28
CA PHE A 160 5.06 -9.70 -17.99
C PHE A 160 6.04 -9.44 -16.84
N MET A 161 5.58 -8.78 -15.78
CA MET A 161 6.40 -8.48 -14.60
C MET A 161 5.56 -8.33 -13.34
N HIS A 162 6.19 -8.43 -12.18
CA HIS A 162 5.57 -7.96 -10.94
C HIS A 162 5.75 -6.44 -10.80
N SER A 163 4.83 -5.79 -10.09
CA SER A 163 4.90 -4.36 -9.79
C SER A 163 6.20 -3.92 -9.08
N ALA A 164 6.90 -4.85 -8.42
CA ALA A 164 8.22 -4.60 -7.81
C ALA A 164 9.28 -4.17 -8.85
N ASP A 165 9.18 -4.68 -10.07
CA ASP A 165 10.10 -4.44 -11.19
C ASP A 165 9.64 -3.29 -12.10
N PHE A 166 8.40 -2.80 -11.89
CA PHE A 166 7.89 -1.65 -12.60
C PHE A 166 8.50 -0.35 -12.03
N LYS A 167 8.99 0.52 -12.92
CA LYS A 167 9.67 1.78 -12.57
C LYS A 167 9.12 2.99 -13.29
N SER A 168 8.67 2.87 -14.54
CA SER A 168 8.21 4.04 -15.31
C SER A 168 7.28 3.66 -16.45
N ARG A 169 6.52 4.65 -16.95
CA ARG A 169 5.64 4.52 -18.11
C ARG A 169 6.35 3.97 -19.36
N LYS A 170 7.66 4.18 -19.48
CA LYS A 170 8.47 3.68 -20.60
C LYS A 170 8.39 2.16 -20.75
N GLN A 171 8.22 1.41 -19.65
CA GLN A 171 8.11 -0.05 -19.67
C GLN A 171 6.81 -0.56 -20.31
N PHE A 172 5.78 0.29 -20.45
CA PHE A 172 4.56 -0.10 -21.18
C PHE A 172 4.78 -0.18 -22.69
N GLY A 173 5.69 0.62 -23.25
CA GLY A 173 5.78 0.85 -24.68
C GLY A 173 4.65 1.73 -25.23
N LYS A 174 4.73 2.06 -26.53
CA LYS A 174 3.74 2.88 -27.25
C LYS A 174 2.73 2.00 -27.97
N GLY A 175 1.47 2.41 -28.00
CA GLY A 175 0.37 1.71 -28.67
C GLY A 175 0.13 0.30 -28.14
N LYS A 176 0.36 0.09 -26.83
CA LYS A 176 0.29 -1.24 -26.21
C LYS A 176 -1.00 -1.46 -25.43
N THR A 177 -1.45 -2.70 -25.39
CA THR A 177 -2.50 -3.17 -24.47
C THR A 177 -1.87 -3.59 -23.15
N VAL A 178 -2.20 -2.88 -22.08
CA VAL A 178 -1.67 -3.13 -20.73
C VAL A 178 -2.77 -3.74 -19.85
N MET A 179 -2.49 -4.92 -19.28
CA MET A 179 -3.37 -5.59 -18.32
C MET A 179 -2.70 -5.63 -16.94
N VAL A 180 -3.35 -5.03 -15.95
CA VAL A 180 -2.86 -4.96 -14.56
C VAL A 180 -3.70 -5.89 -13.69
N ILE A 181 -3.06 -6.86 -13.04
CA ILE A 181 -3.72 -7.83 -12.16
C ILE A 181 -3.57 -7.40 -10.70
N GLY A 182 -4.66 -6.94 -10.09
CA GLY A 182 -4.71 -6.49 -8.71
C GLY A 182 -5.26 -5.07 -8.59
N SER A 183 -6.33 -4.92 -7.82
CA SER A 183 -7.05 -3.65 -7.61
C SER A 183 -6.64 -2.91 -6.33
N GLY A 184 -5.42 -3.14 -5.85
CA GLY A 184 -4.81 -2.36 -4.77
C GLY A 184 -4.19 -1.07 -5.28
N GLU A 185 -3.46 -0.40 -4.41
CA GLU A 185 -3.03 0.99 -4.62
C GLU A 185 -2.00 1.07 -5.73
N THR A 186 -1.04 0.14 -5.72
CA THR A 186 -0.07 -0.02 -6.79
C THR A 186 -0.74 -0.33 -8.13
N GLY A 187 -1.78 -1.17 -8.15
CA GLY A 187 -2.50 -1.47 -9.38
C GLY A 187 -3.22 -0.24 -9.94
N ALA A 188 -3.86 0.53 -9.07
CA ALA A 188 -4.52 1.78 -9.44
C ALA A 188 -3.53 2.84 -9.94
N ASP A 189 -2.38 3.01 -9.28
CA ASP A 189 -1.31 3.89 -9.75
C ASP A 189 -0.79 3.47 -11.12
N ILE A 190 -0.48 2.18 -11.32
CA ILE A 190 0.03 1.68 -12.59
C ILE A 190 -1.01 1.86 -13.71
N CYS A 191 -2.29 1.62 -13.43
CA CYS A 191 -3.36 1.93 -14.39
C CYS A 191 -3.45 3.43 -14.70
N HIS A 192 -3.26 4.31 -13.71
CA HIS A 192 -3.19 5.75 -13.93
C HIS A 192 -2.02 6.11 -14.85
N LEU A 193 -0.82 5.58 -14.57
CA LEU A 193 0.36 5.78 -15.40
C LEU A 193 0.14 5.27 -16.84
N ALA A 194 -0.52 4.12 -17.00
CA ALA A 194 -0.81 3.52 -18.30
C ALA A 194 -1.82 4.35 -19.10
N VAL A 195 -2.96 4.72 -18.50
CA VAL A 195 -4.05 5.45 -19.20
C VAL A 195 -3.67 6.90 -19.53
N THR A 196 -2.74 7.48 -18.77
CA THR A 196 -2.18 8.82 -19.04
C THR A 196 -0.96 8.78 -19.96
N GLY A 197 -0.40 7.61 -20.25
CA GLY A 197 0.71 7.42 -21.18
C GLY A 197 0.29 7.03 -22.59
N ASP A 198 1.26 6.72 -23.44
CA ASP A 198 1.07 6.38 -24.87
C ASP A 198 0.55 4.95 -25.12
N THR A 199 -0.21 4.37 -24.20
CA THR A 199 -0.84 3.05 -24.37
C THR A 199 -2.11 3.16 -25.22
N ASP A 200 -2.60 2.06 -25.79
CA ASP A 200 -3.88 2.05 -26.51
C ASP A 200 -5.02 1.65 -25.58
N ARG A 201 -4.83 0.55 -24.83
CA ARG A 201 -5.88 -0.08 -24.01
C ARG A 201 -5.35 -0.45 -22.64
N VAL A 202 -6.15 -0.21 -21.59
CA VAL A 202 -5.77 -0.49 -20.20
C VAL A 202 -6.88 -1.28 -19.52
N ILE A 203 -6.52 -2.43 -18.94
CA ILE A 203 -7.43 -3.33 -18.23
C ILE A 203 -6.97 -3.46 -16.78
N LEU A 204 -7.88 -3.20 -15.83
CA LEU A 204 -7.70 -3.44 -14.40
C LEU A 204 -8.45 -4.71 -14.00
N CYS A 205 -7.70 -5.75 -13.65
CA CYS A 205 -8.25 -7.00 -13.16
C CYS A 205 -8.35 -7.02 -11.63
N HIS A 206 -9.44 -7.58 -11.12
CA HIS A 206 -9.63 -7.80 -9.68
C HIS A 206 -10.13 -9.20 -9.37
N ARG A 207 -9.96 -9.61 -8.12
CA ARG A 207 -10.52 -10.87 -7.60
C ARG A 207 -11.98 -10.69 -7.20
N ASP A 208 -12.22 -9.95 -6.13
CA ASP A 208 -13.55 -9.85 -5.49
C ASP A 208 -14.00 -8.39 -5.26
N GLY A 209 -13.48 -7.47 -6.08
CA GLY A 209 -13.71 -6.04 -5.98
C GLY A 209 -12.84 -5.34 -4.92
N TRP A 210 -12.99 -4.02 -4.84
CA TRP A 210 -12.27 -3.13 -3.92
C TRP A 210 -13.20 -2.02 -3.41
N LEU A 211 -12.73 -1.29 -2.40
CA LEU A 211 -13.39 -0.07 -1.91
C LEU A 211 -12.49 1.13 -2.23
N GLY A 212 -12.91 1.95 -3.18
CA GLY A 212 -12.19 3.16 -3.56
C GLY A 212 -12.41 4.32 -2.59
N ALA A 213 -11.34 4.96 -2.17
CA ALA A 213 -11.38 6.14 -1.28
C ALA A 213 -10.54 7.29 -1.84
N PRO A 214 -10.93 8.54 -1.56
CA PRO A 214 -10.10 9.69 -1.90
C PRO A 214 -8.95 9.85 -0.90
N LYS A 215 -7.87 10.51 -1.30
CA LYS A 215 -6.80 10.91 -0.36
C LYS A 215 -7.22 12.10 0.50
N ARG A 216 -8.12 12.94 0.00
CA ARG A 216 -8.60 14.16 0.63
C ARG A 216 -10.11 14.13 0.82
N VAL A 217 -10.59 14.83 1.84
CA VAL A 217 -12.03 14.97 2.06
C VAL A 217 -12.66 15.68 0.85
N PRO A 218 -13.77 15.19 0.31
CA PRO A 218 -14.50 15.89 -0.75
C PRO A 218 -14.99 17.27 -0.28
N GLY A 219 -14.81 18.29 -1.12
CA GLY A 219 -15.19 19.66 -0.79
C GLY A 219 -16.71 19.84 -0.63
N GLN A 220 -17.12 20.58 0.39
CA GLN A 220 -18.50 21.02 0.57
C GLN A 220 -18.72 22.33 -0.18
N LYS A 221 -19.86 22.47 -0.87
CA LYS A 221 -20.18 23.69 -1.65
C LYS A 221 -21.19 24.58 -0.93
N PHE A 222 -22.27 23.99 -0.42
CA PHE A 222 -23.38 24.76 0.12
C PHE A 222 -23.07 25.46 1.43
N LEU A 223 -22.42 24.80 2.39
CA LEU A 223 -22.13 25.41 3.69
C LEU A 223 -21.19 26.62 3.55
N PRO A 224 -20.06 26.54 2.81
CA PRO A 224 -19.24 27.72 2.58
C PRO A 224 -20.00 28.86 1.91
N TRP A 225 -20.77 28.57 0.87
CA TRP A 225 -21.59 29.56 0.15
C TRP A 225 -22.64 30.22 1.06
N LEU A 226 -23.36 29.43 1.87
CA LEU A 226 -24.41 29.92 2.78
C LEU A 226 -23.86 30.89 3.84
N PHE A 227 -22.64 30.65 4.32
CA PHE A 227 -21.99 31.48 5.34
C PHE A 227 -21.06 32.56 4.74
N GLY A 228 -21.15 32.81 3.44
CA GLY A 228 -20.40 33.89 2.77
C GLY A 228 -18.89 33.65 2.63
N SER A 229 -18.44 32.41 2.80
CA SER A 229 -17.04 32.03 2.52
C SER A 229 -16.89 31.60 1.06
N GLU A 230 -15.86 32.11 0.38
CA GLU A 230 -15.51 31.60 -0.94
C GLU A 230 -15.03 30.14 -0.84
N PRO A 231 -15.34 29.28 -1.83
CA PRO A 231 -14.75 27.95 -1.90
C PRO A 231 -13.23 28.07 -1.82
N TYR A 232 -12.61 27.39 -0.87
CA TYR A 232 -11.16 27.44 -0.69
C TYR A 232 -10.44 26.98 -1.96
N ASP A 233 -9.56 27.82 -2.50
CA ASP A 233 -8.54 27.44 -3.51
C ASP A 233 -7.47 26.49 -2.94
N TYR A 234 -7.50 26.24 -1.62
CA TYR A 234 -6.57 25.34 -0.96
C TYR A 234 -7.04 23.88 -1.06
N PRO A 235 -6.10 22.92 -1.20
CA PRO A 235 -6.43 21.52 -1.21
C PRO A 235 -7.11 21.11 0.11
N GLN A 236 -8.26 20.42 -0.01
CA GLN A 236 -9.04 19.94 1.14
C GLN A 236 -8.18 19.08 2.08
N LEU A 237 -8.52 19.03 3.37
CA LEU A 237 -7.75 18.28 4.35
C LEU A 237 -7.56 16.81 3.93
N PRO A 238 -6.38 16.22 4.20
CA PRO A 238 -6.18 14.78 4.02
C PRO A 238 -7.27 13.98 4.75
N LEU A 239 -7.79 12.95 4.11
CA LEU A 239 -8.87 12.15 4.67
C LEU A 239 -8.44 11.51 6.00
N ASP A 240 -7.16 11.14 6.13
CA ASP A 240 -6.61 10.51 7.34
C ASP A 240 -6.45 11.45 8.55
N VAL A 241 -6.51 12.77 8.38
CA VAL A 241 -6.60 13.70 9.53
C VAL A 241 -8.04 13.95 9.97
N SER A 242 -9.01 13.63 9.11
CA SER A 242 -10.45 13.76 9.38
C SER A 242 -11.11 12.46 9.82
N GLN A 243 -10.49 11.32 9.52
CA GLN A 243 -10.94 10.00 9.91
C GLN A 243 -10.52 9.71 11.34
N VAL A 244 -11.40 9.01 12.03
CA VAL A 244 -11.20 8.70 13.44
C VAL A 244 -10.18 7.57 13.60
N THR A 245 -9.32 7.74 14.59
CA THR A 245 -8.00 7.09 14.66
C THR A 245 -8.08 5.69 15.27
N LEU A 246 -6.94 4.96 15.25
CA LEU A 246 -6.74 3.70 15.99
C LEU A 246 -7.19 3.77 17.47
N PHE A 247 -7.27 4.97 18.04
CA PHE A 247 -7.57 5.23 19.45
C PHE A 247 -9.07 5.39 19.76
N ASP A 248 -9.95 5.35 18.78
CA ASP A 248 -11.39 5.54 19.02
C ASP A 248 -12.01 4.46 19.90
N SER A 249 -11.52 3.23 19.77
CA SER A 249 -11.91 2.14 20.67
C SER A 249 -11.26 2.23 22.05
N MET A 250 -10.18 3.01 22.20
CA MET A 250 -9.40 3.11 23.44
C MET A 250 -10.03 4.04 24.48
N TYR A 251 -10.81 5.04 24.04
CA TYR A 251 -11.41 6.04 24.94
C TYR A 251 -12.94 5.95 25.07
N VAL A 252 -13.56 4.91 24.51
CA VAL A 252 -15.00 4.66 24.66
C VAL A 252 -15.28 3.65 25.76
N HIS A 253 -16.50 3.70 26.29
CA HIS A 253 -16.96 2.75 27.31
C HIS A 253 -16.80 1.29 26.82
N PRO A 254 -16.39 0.32 27.67
CA PRO A 254 -16.18 -1.08 27.26
C PRO A 254 -17.36 -1.70 26.50
N ILE A 255 -18.61 -1.38 26.88
CA ILE A 255 -19.81 -1.82 26.14
C ILE A 255 -19.79 -1.37 24.67
N VAL A 256 -19.34 -0.13 24.40
CA VAL A 256 -19.24 0.40 23.05
C VAL A 256 -18.04 -0.23 22.32
N ARG A 257 -16.88 -0.29 22.99
CA ARG A 257 -15.63 -0.89 22.47
C ARG A 257 -15.81 -2.34 22.03
N ASP A 258 -16.49 -3.13 22.86
CA ASP A 258 -16.64 -4.57 22.69
C ASP A 258 -17.89 -4.93 21.83
N SER A 259 -18.51 -3.92 21.20
CA SER A 259 -19.68 -4.07 20.32
C SER A 259 -19.39 -3.62 18.89
N MET A 260 -20.33 -3.91 17.98
CA MET A 260 -20.28 -3.45 16.59
C MET A 260 -20.79 -2.01 16.39
N ILE A 261 -21.19 -1.29 17.45
CA ILE A 261 -21.80 0.05 17.33
C ILE A 261 -20.88 1.01 16.57
N VAL A 262 -19.61 1.08 16.96
CA VAL A 262 -18.60 1.95 16.34
C VAL A 262 -18.38 1.58 14.87
N TRP A 263 -18.20 0.29 14.60
CA TRP A 263 -17.97 -0.20 13.25
C TRP A 263 -19.18 -0.01 12.32
N ASN A 264 -20.40 -0.20 12.83
CA ASN A 264 -21.63 0.03 12.09
C ASN A 264 -21.84 1.53 11.79
N PHE A 265 -21.50 2.40 12.75
CA PHE A 265 -21.49 3.85 12.53
C PHE A 265 -20.51 4.23 11.41
N TYR A 266 -19.28 3.74 11.43
CA TYR A 266 -18.31 4.01 10.37
C TYR A 266 -18.72 3.42 9.02
N HIS A 267 -19.31 2.23 9.01
CA HIS A 267 -19.80 1.63 7.78
C HIS A 267 -20.93 2.48 7.17
N PHE A 268 -21.91 2.87 7.98
CA PHE A 268 -23.03 3.68 7.49
C PHE A 268 -22.58 5.09 7.10
N VAL A 269 -21.93 5.83 7.99
CA VAL A 269 -21.57 7.24 7.77
C VAL A 269 -20.37 7.38 6.83
N GLY A 270 -19.30 6.61 7.08
CA GLY A 270 -18.03 6.77 6.39
C GLY A 270 -18.00 6.15 4.99
N ILE A 271 -18.70 5.02 4.79
CA ILE A 271 -18.69 4.29 3.51
C ILE A 271 -19.97 4.55 2.73
N SER A 272 -21.12 4.09 3.25
CA SER A 272 -22.37 4.05 2.47
C SER A 272 -22.97 5.44 2.24
N ALA A 273 -23.27 6.17 3.31
CA ALA A 273 -23.82 7.52 3.23
C ALA A 273 -22.78 8.51 2.72
N GLY A 274 -21.54 8.45 3.22
CA GLY A 274 -20.44 9.31 2.79
C GLY A 274 -20.09 9.13 1.31
N GLY A 275 -19.98 7.89 0.84
CA GLY A 275 -19.77 7.56 -0.56
C GLY A 275 -20.89 8.09 -1.44
N TRP A 276 -22.15 7.89 -1.05
CA TRP A 276 -23.28 8.41 -1.81
C TRP A 276 -23.29 9.94 -1.83
N LEU A 277 -23.14 10.58 -0.67
CA LEU A 277 -23.11 12.03 -0.48
C LEU A 277 -22.00 12.70 -1.29
N CYS A 278 -20.87 12.04 -1.48
CA CYS A 278 -19.72 12.61 -2.16
C CYS A 278 -19.56 12.16 -3.62
N GLY A 279 -20.09 11.00 -4.00
CA GLY A 279 -19.75 10.37 -5.29
C GLY A 279 -20.89 9.61 -5.96
N ASP A 280 -22.15 9.81 -5.54
CA ASP A 280 -23.36 9.20 -6.11
C ASP A 280 -23.39 7.66 -6.05
N SER A 281 -22.50 7.01 -5.30
CA SER A 281 -22.46 5.56 -5.11
C SER A 281 -22.25 5.19 -3.65
N ILE A 282 -23.03 4.20 -3.17
CA ILE A 282 -22.88 3.68 -1.80
C ILE A 282 -21.62 2.81 -1.63
N TYR A 283 -20.97 2.43 -2.72
CA TYR A 283 -19.83 1.51 -2.72
C TYR A 283 -18.48 2.23 -2.71
N GLY A 284 -18.45 3.55 -2.83
CA GLY A 284 -17.23 4.35 -2.92
C GLY A 284 -17.48 5.64 -3.70
N ILE A 285 -16.55 6.59 -3.63
CA ILE A 285 -16.69 7.86 -4.35
C ILE A 285 -16.49 7.62 -5.84
N ASP A 286 -17.50 7.95 -6.66
CA ASP A 286 -17.45 7.76 -8.11
C ASP A 286 -17.07 6.32 -8.49
N GLN A 287 -17.62 5.33 -7.76
CA GLN A 287 -17.36 3.90 -7.98
C GLN A 287 -18.64 3.20 -8.43
N PHE A 288 -18.75 2.97 -9.75
CA PHE A 288 -19.92 2.38 -10.39
C PHE A 288 -19.70 0.94 -10.87
N VAL A 289 -18.51 0.38 -10.64
CA VAL A 289 -18.13 -0.99 -11.00
C VAL A 289 -17.05 -1.51 -10.05
N GLY A 290 -16.86 -2.83 -9.99
CA GLY A 290 -15.78 -3.45 -9.21
C GLY A 290 -15.97 -3.37 -7.70
N GLN A 291 -17.21 -3.14 -7.26
CA GLN A 291 -17.58 -3.13 -5.84
C GLN A 291 -17.36 -4.48 -5.17
N ILE A 292 -17.25 -4.44 -3.86
CA ILE A 292 -17.27 -5.63 -3.00
C ILE A 292 -18.73 -6.02 -2.77
N TYR A 293 -19.06 -7.30 -2.94
CA TYR A 293 -20.39 -7.82 -2.63
C TYR A 293 -20.43 -8.49 -1.26
N SER A 294 -21.65 -8.82 -0.83
CA SER A 294 -21.99 -9.63 0.33
C SER A 294 -21.47 -9.07 1.67
N GLU A 295 -21.41 -9.94 2.67
CA GLU A 295 -20.94 -9.69 4.03
C GLU A 295 -19.50 -9.16 4.12
N ARG A 296 -18.72 -9.21 3.03
CA ARG A 296 -17.39 -8.58 2.98
C ARG A 296 -17.48 -7.07 2.88
N PHE A 297 -18.58 -6.51 2.36
CA PHE A 297 -18.76 -5.06 2.25
C PHE A 297 -19.14 -4.46 3.61
N HIS A 298 -18.15 -4.35 4.50
CA HIS A 298 -18.30 -3.76 5.82
C HIS A 298 -17.00 -3.08 6.25
N ALA A 299 -17.08 -1.96 6.98
CA ALA A 299 -15.90 -1.17 7.38
C ALA A 299 -14.84 -1.98 8.14
N SER A 300 -15.25 -3.00 8.88
CA SER A 300 -14.34 -3.88 9.63
C SER A 300 -13.68 -5.00 8.80
N ARG A 301 -14.01 -5.12 7.51
CA ARG A 301 -13.60 -6.24 6.64
C ARG A 301 -12.97 -5.80 5.32
N VAL A 302 -12.83 -4.49 5.12
CA VAL A 302 -12.36 -3.90 3.87
C VAL A 302 -11.13 -3.04 4.11
N PHE A 303 -10.25 -3.04 3.13
CA PHE A 303 -9.18 -2.05 3.02
C PHE A 303 -9.55 -1.03 1.95
N PHE A 304 -9.19 0.22 2.19
CA PHE A 304 -9.48 1.34 1.29
C PHE A 304 -8.37 1.51 0.27
N ASN A 305 -8.72 1.48 -1.02
CA ASN A 305 -7.80 1.90 -2.07
C ASN A 305 -7.79 3.42 -2.19
N LYS A 306 -6.79 4.07 -1.59
CA LYS A 306 -6.63 5.54 -1.62
C LYS A 306 -6.05 6.08 -2.94
N ALA A 307 -5.46 5.23 -3.78
CA ALA A 307 -5.05 5.61 -5.13
C ALA A 307 -6.24 5.68 -6.10
N TRP A 308 -7.43 5.23 -5.67
CA TRP A 308 -8.67 5.26 -6.45
C TRP A 308 -8.96 6.61 -7.11
N GLN A 309 -8.75 7.72 -6.40
CA GLN A 309 -8.98 9.06 -6.95
C GLN A 309 -8.22 9.34 -8.26
N ARG A 310 -7.08 8.67 -8.50
CA ARG A 310 -6.28 8.83 -9.73
C ARG A 310 -6.90 8.14 -10.95
N ILE A 311 -7.76 7.14 -10.74
CA ILE A 311 -8.35 6.33 -11.82
C ILE A 311 -9.86 6.28 -11.83
N SER A 312 -10.54 6.72 -10.76
CA SER A 312 -11.99 6.55 -10.59
C SER A 312 -12.76 7.03 -11.80
N ASN A 313 -12.34 8.17 -12.35
CA ASN A 313 -13.00 8.77 -13.49
C ASN A 313 -12.87 7.95 -14.78
N HIS A 314 -11.67 7.44 -15.05
CA HIS A 314 -11.39 6.57 -16.19
C HIS A 314 -12.08 5.22 -16.10
N VAL A 315 -12.22 4.69 -14.87
CA VAL A 315 -12.89 3.41 -14.60
C VAL A 315 -14.40 3.55 -14.68
N SER A 316 -14.97 4.57 -14.03
CA SER A 316 -16.42 4.70 -13.84
C SER A 316 -17.14 5.35 -15.01
N ALA A 317 -16.46 6.12 -15.86
CA ALA A 317 -17.09 6.81 -16.99
C ALA A 317 -18.03 5.92 -17.84
N PRO A 318 -17.67 4.67 -18.19
CA PRO A 318 -18.52 3.79 -18.98
C PRO A 318 -19.73 3.20 -18.25
N TRP A 319 -19.81 3.38 -16.93
CA TRP A 319 -20.80 2.77 -16.03
C TRP A 319 -21.73 3.79 -15.39
N ARG A 320 -21.46 5.09 -15.59
CA ARG A 320 -22.30 6.17 -15.07
C ARG A 320 -23.65 6.20 -15.78
N PRO A 321 -24.72 6.59 -15.07
CA PRO A 321 -26.02 6.74 -15.68
C PRO A 321 -26.00 7.87 -16.71
N THR A 322 -26.66 7.65 -17.85
CA THR A 322 -26.84 8.68 -18.89
C THR A 322 -27.72 9.84 -18.42
N LYS A 323 -28.64 9.57 -17.48
CA LYS A 323 -29.49 10.57 -16.80
C LYS A 323 -29.39 10.38 -15.29
N TRP A 324 -28.89 11.41 -14.61
CA TRP A 324 -28.79 11.41 -13.16
C TRP A 324 -30.17 11.58 -12.50
N PRO A 325 -30.48 10.82 -11.44
CA PRO A 325 -31.73 10.96 -10.71
C PRO A 325 -31.82 12.33 -10.01
N LEU A 326 -33.04 12.76 -9.67
CA LEU A 326 -33.28 14.03 -8.98
C LEU A 326 -32.50 14.12 -7.65
N THR A 327 -32.39 13.01 -6.92
CA THR A 327 -31.64 12.93 -5.66
C THR A 327 -30.16 13.26 -5.85
N SER A 328 -29.52 12.76 -6.90
CA SER A 328 -28.13 13.12 -7.26
C SER A 328 -28.01 14.60 -7.62
N ARG A 329 -29.00 15.18 -8.32
CA ARG A 329 -29.00 16.61 -8.67
C ARG A 329 -29.14 17.49 -7.43
N ILE A 330 -30.00 17.11 -6.48
CA ILE A 330 -30.15 17.80 -5.19
C ILE A 330 -28.85 17.69 -4.39
N ARG A 331 -28.27 16.49 -4.27
CA ARG A 331 -27.01 16.27 -3.56
C ARG A 331 -25.87 17.12 -4.11
N ARG A 332 -25.74 17.24 -5.43
CA ARG A 332 -24.72 18.07 -6.11
C ARG A 332 -24.81 19.56 -5.77
N PHE A 333 -25.96 20.03 -5.31
CA PHE A 333 -26.09 21.38 -4.76
C PHE A 333 -25.28 21.54 -3.46
N PHE A 334 -25.24 20.49 -2.62
CA PHE A 334 -24.55 20.49 -1.33
C PHE A 334 -23.07 20.12 -1.43
N PHE A 335 -22.72 19.14 -2.25
CA PHE A 335 -21.36 18.59 -2.39
C PHE A 335 -20.90 18.64 -3.85
N ASN A 336 -19.77 19.28 -4.12
CA ASN A 336 -19.20 19.39 -5.47
C ASN A 336 -17.93 18.53 -5.58
N THR A 337 -18.12 17.24 -5.86
CA THR A 337 -17.04 16.42 -6.41
C THR A 337 -17.09 16.61 -7.91
N ASP A 338 -16.15 17.37 -8.46
CA ASP A 338 -16.03 17.50 -9.90
C ASP A 338 -15.79 16.13 -10.52
N ILE A 339 -16.59 15.81 -11.54
CA ILE A 339 -16.46 14.58 -12.32
C ILE A 339 -16.03 15.00 -13.73
N PRO A 340 -14.72 15.06 -14.02
CA PRO A 340 -14.26 15.48 -15.33
C PRO A 340 -14.78 14.55 -16.43
N SER A 341 -14.91 15.04 -17.66
CA SER A 341 -14.98 14.14 -18.80
C SER A 341 -13.60 13.52 -19.04
N VAL A 342 -13.58 12.27 -19.50
CA VAL A 342 -12.35 11.56 -19.87
C VAL A 342 -12.49 11.08 -21.31
N SER A 343 -11.41 11.19 -22.08
CA SER A 343 -11.32 10.65 -23.44
C SER A 343 -10.89 9.19 -23.46
N ARG A 344 -10.17 8.75 -22.42
CA ARG A 344 -9.66 7.39 -22.27
C ARG A 344 -10.29 6.71 -21.06
N ILE A 345 -10.51 5.41 -21.18
CA ILE A 345 -11.14 4.60 -20.14
C ILE A 345 -10.17 3.52 -19.65
N ILE A 346 -10.41 3.04 -18.44
CA ILE A 346 -9.79 1.81 -17.92
C ILE A 346 -10.90 0.78 -17.84
N GLU A 347 -10.76 -0.31 -18.58
CA GLU A 347 -11.71 -1.42 -18.52
C GLU A 347 -11.47 -2.22 -17.24
N VAL A 348 -12.54 -2.78 -16.69
CA VAL A 348 -12.48 -3.60 -15.48
C VAL A 348 -12.84 -5.02 -15.87
N ALA A 349 -12.13 -5.98 -15.29
CA ALA A 349 -12.34 -7.39 -15.54
C ALA A 349 -12.13 -8.19 -14.26
N PRO A 350 -12.70 -9.41 -14.15
CA PRO A 350 -12.19 -10.38 -13.20
C PRO A 350 -10.74 -10.76 -13.55
N ASN A 351 -10.05 -11.44 -12.64
CA ASN A 351 -8.78 -12.06 -12.98
C ASN A 351 -8.97 -13.06 -14.14
N PRO A 352 -8.07 -13.07 -15.15
CA PRO A 352 -8.14 -14.04 -16.22
C PRO A 352 -7.95 -15.45 -15.68
N SER A 353 -8.61 -16.42 -16.30
CA SER A 353 -8.47 -17.84 -15.98
C SER A 353 -7.20 -18.44 -16.60
N HIS A 354 -6.90 -18.04 -17.83
CA HIS A 354 -5.72 -18.45 -18.60
C HIS A 354 -5.51 -17.50 -19.79
N ILE A 355 -4.37 -17.65 -20.44
CA ILE A 355 -4.02 -17.03 -21.72
C ILE A 355 -3.81 -18.15 -22.73
N SER A 356 -4.43 -18.04 -23.91
CA SER A 356 -4.30 -19.02 -25.00
C SER A 356 -2.96 -18.90 -25.73
N GLU A 357 -2.63 -19.89 -26.56
CA GLU A 357 -1.37 -19.92 -27.33
C GLU A 357 -1.21 -18.71 -28.28
N ASP A 358 -2.32 -18.16 -28.78
CA ASP A 358 -2.33 -16.94 -29.59
C ASP A 358 -2.29 -15.64 -28.76
N GLY A 359 -2.12 -15.75 -27.43
CA GLY A 359 -1.94 -14.64 -26.50
C GLY A 359 -3.24 -13.96 -26.04
N VAL A 360 -4.40 -14.59 -26.24
CA VAL A 360 -5.70 -14.02 -25.82
C VAL A 360 -5.98 -14.35 -24.35
N ALA A 361 -6.34 -13.35 -23.56
CA ALA A 361 -6.72 -13.52 -22.17
C ALA A 361 -8.22 -13.89 -22.05
N HIS A 362 -8.52 -14.94 -21.29
CA HIS A 362 -9.88 -15.45 -21.10
C HIS A 362 -10.41 -15.16 -19.70
N PHE A 363 -11.56 -14.48 -19.60
CA PHE A 363 -12.14 -14.01 -18.35
C PHE A 363 -13.37 -14.83 -17.95
N PRO A 364 -13.44 -15.36 -16.71
CA PRO A 364 -14.61 -16.11 -16.27
C PRO A 364 -15.83 -15.21 -16.12
N LEU A 365 -17.00 -15.69 -16.58
CA LEU A 365 -18.28 -15.06 -16.26
C LEU A 365 -18.64 -15.36 -14.80
N ASN A 366 -18.87 -14.32 -14.00
CA ASN A 366 -19.13 -14.44 -12.57
C ASN A 366 -20.39 -13.68 -12.12
N GLY A 367 -21.26 -13.34 -13.06
CA GLY A 367 -22.50 -12.58 -12.82
C GLY A 367 -22.28 -11.11 -12.46
N ARG A 368 -21.04 -10.62 -12.56
CA ARG A 368 -20.72 -9.19 -12.41
C ARG A 368 -20.75 -8.52 -13.79
N PRO A 369 -21.25 -7.28 -13.89
CA PRO A 369 -21.40 -6.60 -15.18
C PRO A 369 -20.06 -6.37 -15.90
N GLU A 370 -18.97 -6.16 -15.16
CA GLU A 370 -17.62 -6.09 -15.74
C GLU A 370 -17.17 -7.39 -16.41
N SER A 371 -17.60 -8.55 -15.91
CA SER A 371 -17.26 -9.85 -16.50
C SER A 371 -17.97 -10.10 -17.82
N GLU A 372 -19.20 -9.62 -17.95
CA GLU A 372 -19.97 -9.72 -19.19
C GLU A 372 -19.36 -8.80 -20.26
N ARG A 373 -19.14 -7.53 -19.89
CA ARG A 373 -18.64 -6.51 -20.81
C ARG A 373 -17.25 -6.84 -21.38
N ILE A 374 -16.31 -7.30 -20.55
CA ILE A 374 -14.96 -7.60 -21.05
C ILE A 374 -14.96 -8.72 -22.09
N ASN A 375 -15.88 -9.69 -21.95
CA ASN A 375 -16.04 -10.82 -22.87
C ASN A 375 -16.71 -10.45 -24.20
N GLU A 376 -17.23 -9.23 -24.36
CA GLU A 376 -17.73 -8.73 -25.65
C GLU A 376 -16.60 -8.43 -26.65
N THR A 377 -15.35 -8.37 -26.17
CA THR A 377 -14.18 -8.03 -26.97
C THR A 377 -13.05 -9.01 -26.73
N VAL A 378 -12.19 -9.19 -27.73
CA VAL A 378 -10.96 -9.97 -27.57
C VAL A 378 -9.92 -9.11 -26.87
N VAL A 379 -9.27 -9.65 -25.84
CA VAL A 379 -8.20 -8.99 -25.10
C VAL A 379 -6.91 -9.75 -25.34
N LYS A 380 -5.97 -9.14 -26.06
CA LYS A 380 -4.62 -9.68 -26.30
C LYS A 380 -3.60 -8.72 -25.67
N PRO A 381 -3.19 -8.93 -24.41
CA PRO A 381 -2.28 -8.02 -23.73
C PRO A 381 -0.87 -8.09 -24.33
N ASP A 382 -0.24 -6.93 -24.53
CA ASP A 382 1.18 -6.83 -24.84
C ASP A 382 2.02 -6.84 -23.55
N VAL A 383 1.46 -6.26 -22.49
CA VAL A 383 2.13 -6.11 -21.18
C VAL A 383 1.17 -6.56 -20.08
N VAL A 384 1.63 -7.49 -19.23
CA VAL A 384 0.93 -7.88 -18.01
C VAL A 384 1.73 -7.43 -16.78
N ILE A 385 1.08 -6.74 -15.86
CA ILE A 385 1.69 -6.36 -14.58
C ILE A 385 0.92 -6.98 -13.42
N PHE A 386 1.62 -7.81 -12.63
CA PHE A 386 1.11 -8.37 -11.40
C PHE A 386 1.27 -7.35 -10.25
N ALA A 387 0.17 -6.72 -9.83
CA ALA A 387 0.05 -5.89 -8.64
C ALA A 387 -0.58 -6.69 -7.49
N THR A 388 -0.02 -7.88 -7.24
CA THR A 388 -0.63 -8.95 -6.44
C THR A 388 -0.06 -9.07 -5.02
N GLY A 389 0.64 -8.03 -4.58
CA GLY A 389 1.20 -7.92 -3.24
C GLY A 389 2.46 -8.75 -3.05
N TYR A 390 2.76 -9.08 -1.79
CA TYR A 390 4.01 -9.71 -1.40
C TYR A 390 3.74 -10.80 -0.37
N LEU A 391 4.64 -11.79 -0.29
CA LEU A 391 4.57 -12.86 0.70
C LEU A 391 5.21 -12.40 2.03
N PRO A 392 4.52 -12.53 3.17
CA PRO A 392 5.07 -12.20 4.49
C PRO A 392 6.01 -13.34 4.93
N ALA A 393 7.23 -13.32 4.41
CA ALA A 393 8.23 -14.34 4.68
C ALA A 393 9.54 -13.74 5.17
N PHE A 394 10.18 -14.46 6.09
CA PHE A 394 11.46 -14.12 6.72
C PHE A 394 12.46 -15.23 6.39
N PRO A 395 12.96 -15.31 5.14
CA PRO A 395 13.69 -16.49 4.64
C PRO A 395 15.03 -16.73 5.34
N TYR A 396 15.58 -15.71 6.00
CA TYR A 396 16.78 -15.81 6.81
C TYR A 396 16.53 -16.42 8.20
N LEU A 397 15.27 -16.65 8.59
CA LEU A 397 14.91 -17.46 9.76
C LEU A 397 14.67 -18.91 9.33
N ASN A 398 15.01 -19.86 10.21
CA ASN A 398 14.75 -21.30 10.01
C ASN A 398 15.41 -21.91 8.75
N THR A 399 16.61 -21.41 8.41
CA THR A 399 17.46 -21.96 7.36
C THR A 399 18.10 -23.30 7.78
N PRO A 400 18.75 -24.07 6.87
CA PRO A 400 19.44 -25.32 7.22
C PRO A 400 20.47 -25.19 8.36
N GLU A 401 21.03 -24.00 8.56
CA GLU A 401 21.94 -23.68 9.67
C GLU A 401 21.26 -23.75 11.06
N ASN A 402 19.92 -23.87 11.11
CA ASN A 402 19.15 -24.14 12.32
C ASN A 402 18.78 -25.62 12.52
N THR A 403 19.20 -26.53 11.64
CA THR A 403 18.90 -27.97 11.80
C THR A 403 19.43 -28.49 13.14
N GLY A 404 18.56 -29.11 13.94
CA GLY A 404 18.87 -29.59 15.29
C GLY A 404 18.85 -28.52 16.39
N ARG A 405 18.58 -27.24 16.05
CA ARG A 405 18.45 -26.13 17.01
C ARG A 405 16.98 -25.79 17.24
N LYS A 406 16.69 -25.07 18.33
CA LYS A 406 15.33 -24.57 18.64
C LYS A 406 14.89 -23.58 17.53
N PRO A 407 13.76 -23.82 16.84
CA PRO A 407 13.32 -22.97 15.75
C PRO A 407 12.89 -21.58 16.23
N TYR A 408 12.96 -20.60 15.34
CA TYR A 408 12.36 -19.29 15.58
C TYR A 408 10.84 -19.35 15.41
N PRO A 409 10.08 -18.56 16.19
CA PRO A 409 8.66 -18.39 15.95
C PRO A 409 8.40 -17.93 14.52
N VAL A 410 7.39 -18.52 13.87
CA VAL A 410 6.89 -18.08 12.57
C VAL A 410 5.71 -17.14 12.76
N ALA A 411 5.37 -16.34 11.75
CA ALA A 411 4.28 -15.36 11.81
C ALA A 411 2.93 -15.98 12.25
N PHE A 412 2.69 -17.25 11.94
CA PHE A 412 1.47 -17.98 12.32
C PHE A 412 1.51 -18.59 13.74
N GLY A 413 2.67 -18.55 14.41
CA GLY A 413 2.85 -19.11 15.76
C GLY A 413 2.67 -18.08 16.89
N ALA A 414 2.42 -16.81 16.57
CA ALA A 414 2.16 -15.78 17.57
C ALA A 414 0.71 -15.84 18.06
N ASP A 415 0.52 -16.23 19.33
CA ASP A 415 -0.79 -16.11 19.99
C ASP A 415 -0.97 -14.67 20.52
N VAL A 416 -1.43 -13.77 19.65
CA VAL A 416 -1.76 -12.38 19.99
C VAL A 416 -3.08 -12.25 20.78
N ARG A 417 -3.74 -13.37 21.13
CA ARG A 417 -5.00 -13.39 21.89
C ARG A 417 -4.80 -13.75 23.37
N GLN A 418 -3.57 -14.01 23.81
CA GLN A 418 -3.21 -14.22 25.22
C GLN A 418 -2.40 -13.05 25.81
N ILE A 419 -2.76 -11.83 25.45
CA ILE A 419 -2.32 -10.61 26.14
C ILE A 419 -3.49 -10.09 26.96
#